data_AF-A0A1V4V0Q6-F1
#
_entry.id   AF-A0A1V4V0Q6-F1
#
_cell.length_a   1.000
_cell.length_b   1.000
_cell.length_c   1.000
_cell.angle_alpha   90.00
_cell.angle_beta   90.00
_cell.angle_gamma   90.00
#
_symmetry.space_group_name_H-M   'P 1'
#
loop_
_entity.id
_entity.type
_entity.pdbx_description
1 polymer ?
#
loop_
_entity_poly.entity_id
_entity_poly.type
_entity_poly.pdbx_seq_one_letter_code
_entity_poly.pdbx_strand_id
1 'polypeptide(L)'
;MELKAQVQEFLKAQSRTVKGELASKYGVPPEELEEVAAGILETTFGPALMLARQIESHPGAVLLFIGRQDCPICSDDRPVVEAFLSSHRGVRREIRDYTEPEGLIYHMLNREDQGMLPLIALISGGQVAMLHTGKRLTQEDLERGYHALQEPLDCRPKAQAQIAGQQ
;
A
#
# COMPACT_ATOMS: atom_id res chain seq x y z
N MET A 1 -4.25 -10.31 -2.17
CA MET A 1 -3.64 -9.43 -3.18
C MET A 1 -2.13 -9.53 -3.04
N GLU A 2 -1.35 -9.49 -4.14
CA GLU A 2 0.12 -9.54 -4.04
C GLU A 2 0.77 -8.17 -4.22
N LEU A 3 1.59 -7.78 -3.25
CA LEU A 3 2.28 -6.47 -3.23
C LEU A 3 3.12 -6.24 -4.48
N LYS A 4 3.93 -7.23 -4.89
CA LYS A 4 4.79 -7.12 -6.07
C LYS A 4 4.00 -6.91 -7.36
N ALA A 5 2.90 -7.64 -7.54
CA ALA A 5 2.03 -7.47 -8.69
C ALA A 5 1.41 -6.07 -8.71
N GLN A 6 0.94 -5.58 -7.55
CA GLN A 6 0.39 -4.23 -7.42
C GLN A 6 1.40 -3.14 -7.78
N VAL A 7 2.64 -3.26 -7.27
CA VAL A 7 3.74 -2.35 -7.57
C VAL A 7 4.07 -2.33 -9.07
N GLN A 8 4.18 -3.50 -9.71
CA GLN A 8 4.51 -3.58 -11.13
C GLN A 8 3.45 -2.95 -12.02
N GLU A 9 2.19 -3.22 -11.74
CA GLU A 9 1.07 -2.63 -12.47
C GLU A 9 0.99 -1.11 -12.26
N PHE A 10 1.21 -0.63 -11.03
CA PHE A 10 1.29 0.80 -10.73
C PHE A 10 2.38 1.49 -11.55
N LEU A 11 3.60 0.95 -11.54
CA LEU A 11 4.72 1.52 -12.30
C LEU A 11 4.46 1.53 -13.82
N LYS A 12 3.83 0.48 -14.35
CA LYS A 12 3.42 0.44 -15.77
C LYS A 12 2.35 1.48 -16.11
N ALA A 13 1.43 1.75 -15.21
CA ALA A 13 0.43 2.81 -15.39
C ALA A 13 1.09 4.19 -15.35
N GLN A 14 1.89 4.47 -14.32
CA GLN A 14 2.58 5.75 -14.16
C GLN A 14 3.57 6.04 -15.30
N SER A 15 4.31 5.02 -15.77
CA SER A 15 5.20 5.15 -16.94
C SER A 15 4.43 5.60 -18.18
N ARG A 16 3.24 5.01 -18.43
CA ARG A 16 2.39 5.43 -19.56
C ARG A 16 1.89 6.86 -19.40
N THR A 17 1.46 7.25 -18.20
CA THR A 17 1.00 8.62 -17.91
C THR A 17 2.11 9.63 -18.15
N VAL A 18 3.28 9.45 -17.52
CA VAL A 18 4.43 10.35 -17.65
C VAL A 18 4.88 10.47 -19.10
N LYS A 19 5.00 9.35 -19.82
CA LYS A 19 5.37 9.39 -21.25
C LYS A 19 4.34 10.12 -22.10
N GLY A 20 3.04 9.90 -21.86
CA GLY A 20 1.97 10.60 -22.57
C GLY A 20 2.00 12.12 -22.35
N GLU A 21 2.17 12.56 -21.10
CA GLU A 21 2.28 13.98 -20.75
C GLU A 21 3.51 14.64 -21.37
N LEU A 22 4.68 13.97 -21.28
CA LEU A 22 5.92 14.46 -21.86
C LEU A 22 5.86 14.50 -23.39
N ALA A 23 5.33 13.44 -24.03
CA ALA A 23 5.16 13.39 -25.48
C ALA A 23 4.27 14.52 -25.98
N SER A 24 3.13 14.75 -25.31
CA SER A 24 2.22 15.84 -25.66
C SER A 24 2.85 17.22 -25.44
N LYS A 25 3.67 17.39 -24.40
CA LYS A 25 4.28 18.68 -24.07
C LYS A 25 5.46 19.05 -24.97
N TYR A 26 6.28 18.06 -25.34
CA TYR A 26 7.54 18.27 -26.05
C TYR A 26 7.51 17.84 -27.52
N GLY A 27 6.42 17.23 -27.99
CA GLY A 27 6.29 16.77 -29.38
C GLY A 27 7.21 15.61 -29.74
N VAL A 28 7.62 14.83 -28.74
CA VAL A 28 8.54 13.69 -28.87
C VAL A 28 7.74 12.38 -28.80
N PRO A 29 8.04 11.36 -29.62
CA PRO A 29 7.38 10.08 -29.53
C PRO A 29 7.54 9.41 -28.13
N PRO A 30 6.50 8.74 -27.59
CA PRO A 30 6.58 8.09 -26.28
C PRO A 30 7.73 7.08 -26.13
N GLU A 31 8.11 6.38 -27.20
CA GLU A 31 9.20 5.41 -27.23
C GLU A 31 10.59 6.02 -26.95
N GLU A 32 10.78 7.31 -27.26
CA GLU A 32 12.03 8.02 -26.97
C GLU A 32 12.10 8.51 -25.52
N LEU A 33 11.01 8.37 -24.76
CA LEU A 33 10.89 8.87 -23.39
C LEU A 33 11.05 7.77 -22.33
N GLU A 34 11.41 6.54 -22.70
CA GLU A 34 11.52 5.41 -21.76
C GLU A 34 12.52 5.68 -20.63
N GLU A 35 13.74 6.10 -20.96
CA GLU A 35 14.78 6.38 -19.95
C GLU A 35 14.41 7.58 -19.06
N VAL A 36 13.82 8.61 -19.64
CA VAL A 36 13.38 9.82 -18.92
C VAL A 36 12.26 9.47 -17.93
N ALA A 37 11.26 8.71 -18.39
CA ALA A 37 10.18 8.24 -17.54
C ALA A 37 10.70 7.33 -16.42
N ALA A 38 11.62 6.41 -16.73
CA ALA A 38 12.24 5.55 -15.73
C ALA A 38 12.98 6.37 -14.65
N GLY A 39 13.75 7.39 -15.04
CA GLY A 39 14.44 8.28 -14.11
C GLY A 39 13.50 9.07 -13.20
N ILE A 40 12.39 9.59 -13.76
CA ILE A 40 11.35 10.30 -12.99
C ILE A 40 10.68 9.37 -11.97
N LEU A 41 10.32 8.15 -12.39
CA LEU A 41 9.67 7.17 -11.51
C LEU A 41 10.62 6.69 -10.42
N GLU A 42 11.89 6.45 -10.72
CA GLU A 42 12.88 6.07 -9.72
C GLU A 42 13.11 7.20 -8.71
N THR A 43 13.20 8.44 -9.17
CA THR A 43 13.36 9.61 -8.28
C THR A 43 12.14 9.82 -7.38
N THR A 44 10.95 9.65 -7.94
CA THR A 44 9.69 9.89 -7.22
C THR A 44 9.33 8.74 -6.28
N PHE A 45 9.41 7.50 -6.75
CA PHE A 45 8.88 6.31 -6.07
C PHE A 45 9.95 5.36 -5.54
N GLY A 46 11.25 5.57 -5.85
CA GLY A 46 12.35 4.69 -5.43
C GLY A 46 12.32 4.32 -3.95
N PRO A 47 12.17 5.28 -3.01
CA PRO A 47 12.05 4.98 -1.58
C PRO A 47 10.86 4.08 -1.24
N ALA A 48 9.69 4.35 -1.81
CA ALA A 48 8.50 3.51 -1.65
C ALA A 48 8.69 2.09 -2.24
N LEU A 49 9.38 1.97 -3.38
CA LEU A 49 9.73 0.68 -3.98
C LEU A 49 10.69 -0.12 -3.10
N MET A 50 11.67 0.55 -2.49
CA MET A 50 12.57 -0.07 -1.52
C MET A 50 11.80 -0.56 -0.30
N LEU A 51 10.89 0.24 0.24
CA LEU A 51 10.03 -0.17 1.35
C LEU A 51 9.18 -1.39 0.97
N ALA A 52 8.55 -1.40 -0.22
CA ALA A 52 7.77 -2.54 -0.68
C ALA A 52 8.60 -3.83 -0.73
N ARG A 53 9.84 -3.76 -1.23
CA ARG A 53 10.78 -4.91 -1.26
C ARG A 53 11.19 -5.35 0.15
N GLN A 54 11.41 -4.42 1.07
CA GLN A 54 11.73 -4.74 2.47
C GLN A 54 10.58 -5.42 3.20
N ILE A 55 9.33 -5.02 2.90
CA ILE A 55 8.12 -5.65 3.42
C ILE A 55 7.97 -7.05 2.82
N GLU A 56 8.12 -7.19 1.51
CA GLU A 56 7.99 -8.48 0.80
C GLU A 56 9.01 -9.52 1.28
N SER A 57 10.25 -9.10 1.49
CA SER A 57 11.35 -9.97 1.93
C SER A 57 11.33 -10.29 3.43
N HIS A 58 10.43 -9.67 4.21
CA HIS A 58 10.35 -9.95 5.63
C HIS A 58 9.74 -11.35 5.86
N PRO A 59 10.37 -12.22 6.67
CA PRO A 59 9.90 -13.60 6.85
C PRO A 59 8.63 -13.73 7.70
N GLY A 60 8.23 -12.67 8.40
CA GLY A 60 7.04 -12.63 9.25
C GLY A 60 5.97 -11.66 8.74
N ALA A 61 4.91 -11.55 9.53
CA ALA A 61 3.86 -10.56 9.29
C ALA A 61 4.38 -9.13 9.53
N VAL A 62 3.95 -8.22 8.67
CA VAL A 62 4.22 -6.80 8.73
C VAL A 62 2.88 -6.06 8.79
N LEU A 63 2.75 -5.16 9.77
CA LEU A 63 1.70 -4.16 9.79
C LEU A 63 2.25 -2.86 9.21
N LEU A 64 1.74 -2.48 8.05
CA LEU A 64 2.00 -1.20 7.40
C LEU A 64 0.92 -0.20 7.80
N PHE A 65 1.32 0.95 8.35
CA PHE A 65 0.44 2.08 8.63
C PHE A 65 0.98 3.31 7.92
N ILE A 66 0.21 3.84 6.98
CA ILE A 66 0.48 5.13 6.32
C ILE A 66 -0.56 6.12 6.81
N GLY A 67 -0.13 7.16 7.50
CA GLY A 67 -1.01 8.21 8.01
C GLY A 67 -0.39 9.59 7.87
N ARG A 68 -1.01 10.57 8.52
CA ARG A 68 -0.44 11.92 8.69
C ARG A 68 -0.61 12.37 10.13
N GLN A 69 0.23 13.29 10.57
CA GLN A 69 0.12 13.88 11.91
C GLN A 69 -1.17 14.68 12.09
N ASP A 70 -1.63 15.38 11.06
CA ASP A 70 -2.81 16.26 11.07
C ASP A 70 -4.12 15.55 10.64
N CYS A 71 -4.13 14.21 10.66
CA CYS A 71 -5.26 13.39 10.29
C CYS A 71 -5.99 12.87 11.55
N PRO A 72 -7.24 13.31 11.82
CA PRO A 72 -7.99 12.88 13.00
C PRO A 72 -8.22 11.37 13.04
N ILE A 73 -8.66 10.77 11.93
CA ILE A 73 -8.89 9.32 11.83
C ILE A 73 -7.58 8.54 12.08
N CYS A 74 -6.46 9.04 11.57
CA CYS A 74 -5.15 8.44 11.80
C CYS A 74 -4.75 8.51 13.29
N SER A 75 -5.12 9.58 13.98
CA SER A 75 -4.86 9.73 15.42
C SER A 75 -5.74 8.79 16.23
N ASP A 76 -7.00 8.60 15.82
CA ASP A 76 -7.95 7.70 16.48
C ASP A 76 -7.59 6.21 16.28
N ASP A 77 -7.04 5.85 15.12
CA ASP A 77 -6.66 4.46 14.80
C ASP A 77 -5.31 4.05 15.42
N ARG A 78 -4.40 4.99 15.70
CA ARG A 78 -3.08 4.72 16.28
C ARG A 78 -3.15 3.88 17.57
N PRO A 79 -3.95 4.22 18.59
CA PRO A 79 -4.09 3.40 19.80
C PRO A 79 -4.53 1.97 19.52
N VAL A 80 -5.38 1.74 18.51
CA VAL A 80 -5.84 0.41 18.13
C VAL A 80 -4.68 -0.41 17.54
N VAL A 81 -3.91 0.20 16.64
CA VAL A 81 -2.71 -0.41 16.05
C VAL A 81 -1.66 -0.74 17.11
N GLU A 82 -1.37 0.18 18.03
CA GLU A 82 -0.38 -0.03 19.10
C GLU A 82 -0.81 -1.16 20.04
N ALA A 83 -2.10 -1.21 20.41
CA ALA A 83 -2.63 -2.29 21.24
C ALA A 83 -2.51 -3.66 20.54
N PHE A 84 -2.81 -3.74 19.24
CA PHE A 84 -2.61 -4.95 18.45
C PHE A 84 -1.14 -5.38 18.40
N LEU A 85 -0.22 -4.46 18.07
CA LEU A 85 1.22 -4.74 18.00
C LEU A 85 1.80 -5.18 19.35
N SER A 86 1.28 -4.64 20.47
CA SER A 86 1.70 -5.04 21.82
C SER A 86 1.31 -6.48 22.16
N SER A 87 0.19 -6.96 21.61
CA SER A 87 -0.31 -8.33 21.77
C SER A 87 0.37 -9.30 20.80
N HIS A 88 0.85 -8.81 19.65
CA HIS A 88 1.45 -9.58 18.57
C HIS A 88 2.93 -9.22 18.34
N ARG A 89 3.79 -9.56 19.31
CA ARG A 89 5.23 -9.20 19.30
C ARG A 89 6.03 -9.71 18.09
N GLY A 90 5.51 -10.71 17.36
CA GLY A 90 6.11 -11.23 16.13
C GLY A 90 5.77 -10.43 14.87
N VAL A 91 4.85 -9.46 14.96
CA VAL A 91 4.48 -8.60 13.83
C VAL A 91 5.44 -7.42 13.76
N ARG A 92 6.12 -7.26 12.62
CA ARG A 92 6.95 -6.09 12.36
C ARG A 92 6.06 -4.87 12.11
N ARG A 93 6.37 -3.77 12.79
CA ARG A 93 5.72 -2.48 12.56
C ARG A 93 6.41 -1.71 11.45
N GLU A 94 5.64 -1.16 10.52
CA GLU A 94 6.09 -0.16 9.53
C GLU A 94 5.13 1.01 9.51
N ILE A 95 5.45 2.06 10.26
CA ILE A 95 4.65 3.29 10.35
C ILE A 95 5.35 4.37 9.53
N ARG A 96 4.66 4.99 8.58
CA ARG A 96 5.19 6.08 7.75
C ARG A 96 4.21 7.24 7.65
N ASP A 97 4.76 8.43 7.47
CA ASP A 97 3.96 9.59 7.09
C ASP A 97 3.74 9.58 5.57
N TYR A 98 2.52 9.88 5.14
CA TYR A 98 2.15 9.96 3.73
C TYR A 98 2.96 11.01 2.96
N THR A 99 3.43 12.06 3.64
CA THR A 99 4.21 13.14 3.04
C THR A 99 5.67 12.76 2.81
N GLU A 100 6.14 11.65 3.38
CA GLU A 100 7.48 11.13 3.16
C GLU A 100 7.55 10.29 1.87
N PRO A 101 8.71 10.24 1.18
CA PRO A 101 8.86 9.46 -0.05
C PRO A 101 8.46 7.99 0.07
N GLU A 102 8.77 7.35 1.19
CA GLU A 102 8.36 5.97 1.49
C GLU A 102 6.83 5.83 1.64
N GLY A 103 6.16 6.88 2.12
CA GLY A 103 4.71 6.96 2.26
C GLY A 103 3.96 6.81 0.93
N LEU A 104 4.62 7.08 -0.19
CA LEU A 104 4.05 6.93 -1.54
C LEU A 104 3.77 5.47 -1.92
N ILE A 105 4.22 4.49 -1.12
CA ILE A 105 3.76 3.09 -1.23
C ILE A 105 2.23 3.00 -1.14
N TYR A 106 1.60 3.99 -0.50
CA TYR A 106 0.17 4.20 -0.49
C TYR A 106 -0.46 4.07 -1.88
N HIS A 107 0.08 4.75 -2.89
CA HIS A 107 -0.47 4.74 -4.25
C HIS A 107 -0.27 3.42 -4.99
N MET A 108 0.69 2.61 -4.53
CA MET A 108 0.92 1.28 -5.08
C MET A 108 -0.14 0.29 -4.57
N LEU A 109 -0.60 0.46 -3.33
CA LEU A 109 -1.55 -0.42 -2.66
C LEU A 109 -3.02 0.03 -2.80
N ASN A 110 -3.26 1.34 -2.81
CA ASN A 110 -4.60 1.91 -2.95
C ASN A 110 -4.74 2.62 -4.30
N ARG A 111 -5.62 2.09 -5.15
CA ARG A 111 -5.88 2.58 -6.51
C ARG A 111 -7.19 3.35 -6.64
N GLU A 112 -7.87 3.61 -5.54
CA GLU A 112 -9.10 4.39 -5.57
C GLU A 112 -8.81 5.87 -5.82
N ASP A 113 -9.59 6.48 -6.72
CA ASP A 113 -9.47 7.89 -7.12
C ASP A 113 -9.69 8.86 -5.95
N GLN A 114 -10.37 8.41 -4.88
CA GLN A 114 -10.58 9.16 -3.64
C GLN A 114 -9.96 8.40 -2.46
N GLY A 115 -8.66 8.18 -2.53
CA GLY A 115 -7.96 7.53 -1.45
C GLY A 115 -8.13 8.27 -0.10
N MET A 116 -8.42 7.52 0.97
CA MET A 116 -8.55 8.04 2.33
C MET A 116 -7.45 7.51 3.25
N LEU A 117 -6.94 8.37 4.13
CA LEU A 117 -6.02 8.01 5.21
C LEU A 117 -6.79 7.60 6.48
N PRO A 118 -6.19 6.79 7.37
CA PRO A 118 -4.91 6.09 7.17
C PRO A 118 -5.07 4.92 6.21
N LEU A 119 -3.98 4.48 5.57
CA LEU A 119 -3.90 3.16 4.97
C LEU A 119 -3.26 2.20 5.97
N ILE A 120 -3.95 1.11 6.25
CA ILE A 120 -3.48 0.08 7.17
C ILE A 120 -3.51 -1.26 6.45
N ALA A 121 -2.39 -1.97 6.42
CA ALA A 121 -2.29 -3.25 5.75
C ALA A 121 -1.55 -4.29 6.60
N LEU A 122 -2.01 -5.54 6.53
CA LEU A 122 -1.31 -6.71 7.07
C LEU A 122 -0.76 -7.54 5.92
N ILE A 123 0.56 -7.73 5.94
CA ILE A 123 1.33 -8.27 4.81
C ILE A 123 2.26 -9.37 5.31
N SER A 124 2.34 -10.51 4.62
CA SER A 124 3.35 -11.55 4.91
C SER A 124 3.84 -12.18 3.61
N GLY A 125 5.16 -12.21 3.38
CA GLY A 125 5.75 -12.74 2.15
C GLY A 125 5.16 -12.10 0.88
N GLY A 126 4.87 -10.80 0.92
CA GLY A 126 4.24 -10.06 -0.17
C GLY A 126 2.73 -10.26 -0.32
N GLN A 127 2.09 -11.17 0.42
CA GLN A 127 0.63 -11.32 0.43
C GLN A 127 -0.01 -10.29 1.34
N VAL A 128 -0.88 -9.46 0.78
CA VAL A 128 -1.73 -8.52 1.52
C VAL A 128 -3.03 -9.25 1.87
N ALA A 129 -3.23 -9.54 3.16
CA ALA A 129 -4.43 -10.19 3.70
C ALA A 129 -5.48 -9.19 4.19
N MET A 130 -5.05 -7.98 4.55
CA MET A 130 -5.92 -6.90 4.96
C MET A 130 -5.42 -5.60 4.33
N LEU A 131 -6.36 -4.80 3.85
CA LEU A 131 -6.15 -3.42 3.45
C LEU A 131 -7.35 -2.61 3.95
N HIS A 132 -7.09 -1.56 4.71
CA HIS A 132 -8.09 -0.72 5.35
C HIS A 132 -7.77 0.75 5.11
N THR A 133 -8.78 1.53 4.73
CA THR A 133 -8.64 2.96 4.41
C THR A 133 -9.82 3.77 4.95
N GLY A 134 -9.54 4.96 5.51
CA GLY A 134 -10.53 6.02 5.73
C GLY A 134 -11.70 5.76 6.67
N LYS A 135 -11.78 4.59 7.29
CA LYS A 135 -12.83 4.21 8.23
C LYS A 135 -12.20 3.95 9.59
N ARG A 136 -13.00 4.01 10.65
CA ARG A 136 -12.54 3.68 11.99
C ARG A 136 -12.07 2.22 12.04
N LEU A 137 -10.83 2.01 12.44
CA LEU A 137 -10.26 0.69 12.63
C LEU A 137 -10.74 0.07 13.94
N THR A 138 -11.04 -1.22 13.93
CA THR A 138 -11.29 -1.99 15.17
C THR A 138 -10.20 -3.02 15.42
N GLN A 139 -10.07 -3.46 16.67
CA GLN A 139 -9.23 -4.62 17.03
C GLN A 139 -9.62 -5.86 16.20
N GLU A 140 -10.92 -6.10 16.03
CA GLU A 140 -11.44 -7.25 15.29
C GLU A 140 -11.02 -7.26 13.81
N ASP A 141 -10.91 -6.09 13.17
CA ASP A 141 -10.41 -6.00 11.79
C ASP A 141 -8.96 -6.48 11.68
N LEU A 142 -8.10 -6.05 12.62
CA LEU A 142 -6.70 -6.45 12.67
C LEU A 142 -6.54 -7.94 12.98
N GLU A 143 -7.25 -8.46 13.99
CA GLU A 143 -7.20 -9.88 14.35
C GLU A 143 -7.63 -10.77 13.18
N ARG A 144 -8.72 -10.42 12.50
CA ARG A 144 -9.22 -11.14 11.33
C ARG A 144 -8.19 -11.15 10.20
N GLY A 145 -7.59 -10.00 9.91
CA GLY A 145 -6.52 -9.90 8.91
C GLY A 145 -5.29 -10.72 9.29
N TYR A 146 -4.93 -10.75 10.57
CA TYR A 146 -3.78 -11.48 11.07
C TYR A 146 -3.99 -13.00 11.01
N HIS A 147 -5.17 -13.48 11.42
CA HIS A 147 -5.53 -14.90 11.29
C HIS A 147 -5.52 -15.34 9.83
N ALA A 148 -6.02 -14.52 8.90
CA ALA A 148 -5.97 -14.80 7.48
C ALA A 148 -4.53 -14.93 6.94
N LEU A 149 -3.51 -14.32 7.58
CA LEU A 149 -2.10 -14.54 7.21
C LEU A 149 -1.56 -15.89 7.66
N GLN A 150 -2.15 -16.52 8.68
CA GLN A 150 -1.71 -17.81 9.22
C GLN A 150 -2.36 -19.00 8.51
N GLU A 151 -3.49 -18.79 7.84
CA GLU A 151 -4.15 -19.84 7.07
C GLU A 151 -3.30 -20.25 5.86
N PRO A 152 -3.22 -21.57 5.56
CA PRO A 152 -2.64 -22.06 4.31
C PRO A 152 -3.31 -21.36 3.11
N LEU A 153 -2.52 -21.01 2.09
CA LEU A 153 -3.01 -20.27 0.91
C LEU A 153 -4.23 -20.94 0.23
N ASP A 154 -4.36 -22.26 0.34
CA ASP A 154 -5.46 -23.04 -0.24
C ASP A 154 -6.80 -22.91 0.52
N CYS A 155 -6.78 -22.44 1.77
CA CYS A 155 -7.98 -22.30 2.60
C CYS A 155 -8.50 -20.86 2.67
N ARG A 156 -7.74 -19.88 2.16
CA ARG A 156 -8.11 -18.47 2.28
C ARG A 156 -9.31 -18.15 1.39
N PRO A 157 -10.36 -17.51 1.92
CA PRO A 157 -11.43 -17.01 1.08
C PRO A 157 -10.85 -16.01 0.07
N LYS A 158 -11.12 -16.22 -1.22
CA LYS A 158 -10.82 -15.23 -2.26
C LYS A 158 -11.58 -13.96 -1.89
N ALA A 159 -10.87 -12.92 -1.48
CA ALA A 159 -11.45 -11.65 -1.04
C ALA A 159 -12.53 -11.21 -2.04
N GLN A 160 -13.79 -11.28 -1.62
CA GLN A 160 -14.89 -10.67 -2.33
C GLN A 160 -14.72 -9.16 -2.11
N ALA A 161 -14.49 -8.43 -3.20
CA ALA A 161 -14.70 -7.00 -3.21
C ALA A 161 -16.15 -6.76 -2.76
N GLN A 162 -16.33 -6.29 -1.52
CA GLN A 162 -17.61 -5.76 -1.09
C GLN A 162 -17.83 -4.44 -1.81
N ILE A 163 -18.37 -4.55 -3.03
CA ILE A 163 -19.01 -3.45 -3.73
C ILE A 163 -20.30 -3.17 -2.96
N ALA A 164 -20.22 -2.31 -1.95
CA ALA A 164 -21.40 -1.67 -1.40
C ALA A 164 -21.77 -0.51 -2.33
N GLY A 165 -22.50 -0.84 -3.39
CA GLY A 165 -23.35 0.15 -4.06
C GLY A 165 -24.48 0.55 -3.11
N GLN A 166 -24.56 1.83 -2.79
CA GLN A 166 -25.75 2.51 -2.29
C GLN A 166 -25.75 3.86 -3.02
N GLN A 167 -26.50 3.95 -4.12
CA GLN A 167 -27.86 4.50 -4.20
C GLN A 167 -27.90 5.98 -3.81
#